data_AF-A0A2V2MMW2-F1
#
_entry.id   AF-A0A2V2MMW2-F1
#
_cell.length_a   1.000
_cell.length_b   1.000
_cell.length_c   1.000
_cell.angle_alpha   90.00
_cell.angle_beta   90.00
_cell.angle_gamma   90.00
#
_symmetry.space_group_name_H-M   'P 1'
#
loop_
_entity.id
_entity.type
_entity.pdbx_description
1 polymer ?
#
loop_
_entity_poly.entity_id
_entity_poly.type
_entity_poly.pdbx_seq_one_letter_code
_entity_poly.pdbx_strand_id
1 'polypeptide(L)'
;MMSRSIHSSLFQSQDIRVSHAEKKQRSGYRILLVDDDEDLLYISQKFIERYEGFVVDTVSSAQKGLEKLKLYSYDVIALQCHV
;
A
#
# COMPACT_ATOMS: atom_id res chain seq x y z
N MET A 1 -19.46 55.02 -23.27
CA MET A 1 -18.09 55.49 -23.55
C MET A 1 -17.13 54.32 -23.43
N MET A 2 -16.19 54.23 -24.35
CA MET A 2 -15.35 53.08 -24.72
C MET A 2 -14.16 52.84 -23.76
N SER A 3 -13.49 51.69 -24.01
CA SER A 3 -12.13 51.25 -23.62
C SER A 3 -12.10 50.22 -22.49
N ARG A 4 -11.42 49.07 -22.60
CA ARG A 4 -10.45 48.56 -23.59
C ARG A 4 -10.44 47.03 -23.50
N SER A 5 -10.40 46.37 -24.65
CA SER A 5 -9.97 44.97 -24.76
C SER A 5 -8.53 44.84 -24.30
N ILE A 6 -8.25 43.81 -23.49
CA ILE A 6 -6.91 43.23 -23.41
C ILE A 6 -7.09 41.75 -23.72
N HIS A 7 -6.75 41.42 -24.96
CA HIS A 7 -6.61 40.05 -25.43
C HIS A 7 -5.24 39.57 -24.94
N SER A 8 -5.18 38.59 -24.03
CA SER A 8 -3.97 37.80 -23.82
C SER A 8 -4.29 36.32 -24.04
N SER A 9 -4.60 35.99 -25.29
CA SER A 9 -4.34 34.65 -25.79
C SER A 9 -2.83 34.41 -25.76
N LEU A 10 -2.35 33.52 -24.90
CA LEU A 10 -1.12 32.74 -25.08
C LEU A 10 -0.82 31.94 -23.80
N PHE A 11 -1.67 30.98 -23.45
CA PHE A 11 -1.23 29.72 -22.84
C PHE A 11 -2.23 28.65 -23.27
N GLN A 12 -2.02 28.20 -24.52
CA GLN A 12 -2.74 27.11 -25.15
C GLN A 12 -2.19 25.79 -24.58
N SER A 13 -3.14 24.92 -24.22
CA SER A 13 -3.05 23.63 -23.57
C SER A 13 -1.75 22.82 -23.73
N GLN A 14 -1.26 22.30 -22.61
CA GLN A 14 -0.89 20.88 -22.56
C GLN A 14 -1.74 20.24 -21.46
N ASP A 15 -2.86 19.65 -21.88
CA ASP A 15 -3.60 18.70 -21.08
C ASP A 15 -2.64 17.57 -20.69
N ILE A 16 -2.18 17.59 -19.43
CA ILE A 16 -1.47 16.47 -18.85
C ILE A 16 -2.49 15.33 -18.79
N ARG A 17 -2.48 14.49 -19.82
CA ARG A 17 -3.13 13.18 -19.81
C ARG A 17 -2.37 12.33 -18.80
N VAL A 18 -2.63 12.53 -17.52
CA VAL A 18 -2.35 11.53 -16.50
C VAL A 18 -3.32 10.40 -16.84
N SER A 19 -2.82 9.44 -17.63
CA SER A 19 -3.46 8.15 -17.79
C SER A 19 -3.59 7.57 -16.39
N HIS A 20 -4.76 7.78 -15.78
CA HIS A 20 -5.20 7.01 -14.65
C HIS A 20 -5.41 5.60 -15.22
N ALA A 21 -4.31 4.84 -15.33
CA ALA A 21 -4.40 3.40 -15.40
C ALA A 21 -5.25 3.03 -14.18
N GLU A 22 -6.46 2.53 -14.44
CA GLU A 22 -7.39 2.13 -13.41
C GLU A 22 -6.61 1.27 -12.42
N LYS A 23 -6.36 1.80 -11.21
CA LYS A 23 -5.77 1.00 -10.13
C LYS A 23 -6.78 -0.10 -9.89
N LYS A 24 -6.52 -1.28 -10.46
CA LYS A 24 -7.26 -2.51 -10.22
C LYS A 24 -7.46 -2.59 -8.72
N GLN A 25 -8.70 -2.43 -8.26
CA GLN A 25 -9.06 -2.47 -6.85
C GLN A 25 -8.48 -3.79 -6.30
N ARG A 26 -7.36 -3.72 -5.57
CA ARG A 26 -6.76 -4.92 -4.98
C ARG A 26 -7.78 -5.43 -3.98
N SER A 27 -8.07 -6.73 -4.03
CA SER A 27 -9.13 -7.39 -3.25
C SER A 27 -8.78 -7.54 -1.76
N GLY A 28 -8.21 -6.49 -1.16
CA GLY A 28 -7.70 -6.46 0.21
C GLY A 28 -6.20 -6.13 0.30
N TYR A 29 -5.80 -5.58 1.43
CA TYR A 29 -4.42 -5.32 1.83
C TYR A 29 -3.79 -6.59 2.40
N ARG A 30 -2.62 -6.97 1.88
CA ARG A 30 -1.83 -8.10 2.37
C ARG A 30 -0.75 -7.63 3.33
N ILE A 31 -0.73 -8.19 4.53
CA ILE A 31 0.23 -7.87 5.58
C ILE A 31 1.07 -9.10 5.91
N LEU A 32 2.38 -8.94 6.02
CA LEU A 32 3.29 -9.96 6.54
C LEU A 32 3.77 -9.54 7.93
N LEU A 33 3.47 -10.35 8.95
CA LEU A 33 4.00 -10.20 10.31
C LEU A 33 5.18 -11.15 10.51
N VAL A 34 6.27 -10.62 11.07
CA VAL A 34 7.48 -11.38 11.40
C VAL A 34 7.87 -11.10 12.84
N ASP A 35 7.78 -12.12 13.68
CA ASP A 35 8.04 -12.05 15.12
C ASP A 35 8.39 -13.46 15.61
N ASP A 36 9.36 -13.62 16.51
CA ASP A 36 9.75 -14.92 17.07
C ASP A 36 8.80 -15.41 18.18
N ASP A 37 7.96 -14.52 18.72
CA ASP A 37 6.89 -14.87 19.65
C ASP A 37 5.61 -15.32 18.91
N GLU A 38 5.32 -16.62 18.97
CA GLU A 38 4.15 -17.22 18.29
C GLU A 38 2.81 -16.76 18.87
N ASP A 39 2.74 -16.45 20.16
CA ASP A 39 1.52 -15.95 20.80
C ASP A 39 1.22 -14.53 20.32
N LEU A 40 2.25 -13.69 20.21
CA LEU A 40 2.12 -12.34 19.66
C LEU A 40 1.71 -12.36 18.19
N LEU A 41 2.29 -13.26 17.38
CA LEU A 41 1.85 -13.47 15.99
C LEU A 41 0.37 -13.84 15.92
N TYR A 42 -0.08 -14.80 16.75
CA TYR A 42 -1.47 -15.25 16.76
C TYR A 42 -2.43 -14.13 17.14
N ILE A 43 -2.16 -13.42 18.24
CA ILE A 43 -3.01 -12.33 18.72
C ILE A 43 -3.06 -11.20 17.68
N SER A 44 -1.91 -10.82 17.11
CA SER A 44 -1.83 -9.75 16.11
C SER A 44 -2.58 -10.12 14.83
N GLN A 45 -2.42 -11.35 14.35
CA GLN A 45 -3.18 -11.85 13.20
C GLN A 45 -4.69 -11.76 13.46
N LYS A 46 -5.17 -12.30 14.59
CA LYS A 46 -6.60 -12.28 14.93
C LYS A 46 -7.14 -10.88 15.12
N PHE A 47 -6.35 -9.98 15.68
CA PHE A 47 -6.74 -8.58 15.85
C PHE A 47 -6.91 -7.87 14.51
N ILE A 48 -5.99 -8.07 13.56
CA ILE A 48 -6.00 -7.41 12.25
C ILE A 48 -7.05 -8.01 11.32
N GLU A 49 -7.18 -9.35 11.28
CA GLU A 49 -8.16 -10.05 10.43
C GLU A 49 -9.63 -9.76 10.79
N ARG A 50 -9.89 -9.14 11.96
CA ARG A 50 -11.22 -8.62 12.31
C ARG A 50 -11.68 -7.47 11.42
N TYR A 51 -10.76 -6.77 10.76
CA TYR A 51 -11.08 -5.67 9.87
C TYR A 51 -11.24 -6.22 8.44
N GLU A 52 -12.34 -5.86 7.78
CA GLU A 52 -12.60 -6.31 6.42
C GLU A 52 -11.51 -5.83 5.45
N GLY A 53 -11.18 -6.69 4.48
CA GLY A 53 -10.19 -6.37 3.45
C GLY A 53 -8.74 -6.52 3.90
N PHE A 54 -8.45 -7.10 5.06
CA PHE A 54 -7.08 -7.46 5.44
C PHE A 54 -6.85 -8.97 5.35
N VAL A 55 -5.70 -9.34 4.78
CA VAL A 55 -5.21 -10.72 4.75
C VAL A 55 -3.84 -10.73 5.38
N VAL A 56 -3.66 -11.52 6.44
CA VAL A 56 -2.43 -11.53 7.23
C VAL A 56 -1.72 -12.87 7.07
N ASP A 57 -0.45 -12.79 6.68
CA ASP A 57 0.49 -13.90 6.76
C ASP A 57 1.41 -13.68 7.98
N THR A 58 1.71 -14.75 8.71
CA THR A 58 2.67 -14.74 9.83
C THR A 58 3.85 -15.66 9.53
N VAL A 59 5.03 -15.33 10.05
CA VAL A 59 6.23 -16.17 10.04
C VAL A 59 7.09 -15.90 11.27
N SER A 60 7.71 -16.94 11.82
CA SER A 60 8.48 -16.84 13.08
C SER A 60 9.93 -16.38 12.94
N SER A 61 10.36 -15.98 11.74
CA SER A 61 11.73 -15.50 11.54
C SER A 61 11.88 -14.64 10.29
N ALA A 62 12.87 -13.74 10.31
CA ALA A 62 13.22 -12.89 9.18
C ALA A 62 13.57 -13.69 7.92
N GLN A 63 14.24 -14.84 8.06
CA GLN A 63 14.58 -15.71 6.94
C GLN A 63 13.32 -16.23 6.23
N LYS A 64 12.35 -16.75 6.98
CA LYS A 64 11.06 -17.19 6.42
C LYS A 64 10.28 -16.03 5.80
N GLY A 65 10.37 -14.84 6.40
CA GLY A 65 9.82 -13.62 5.84
C GLY A 65 10.40 -13.31 4.45
N LEU A 66 11.73 -13.35 4.32
CA LEU A 66 12.40 -13.13 3.05
C LEU A 66 12.02 -14.17 1.98
N GLU A 67 11.81 -15.43 2.37
CA GLU A 67 11.31 -16.47 1.47
C GLU A 67 9.90 -16.15 0.96
N LYS A 68 8.98 -15.70 1.83
CA LYS A 68 7.64 -15.27 1.40
C LYS A 68 7.69 -14.05 0.48
N LEU A 69 8.59 -13.10 0.72
CA LEU A 69 8.74 -11.90 -0.12
C LEU A 69 9.20 -12.21 -1.56
N LYS A 70 9.84 -13.36 -1.80
CA LYS A 70 10.17 -13.82 -3.16
C LYS A 70 8.95 -14.34 -3.92
N LEU A 71 7.92 -14.79 -3.22
CA LEU A 71 6.74 -15.45 -3.79
C LEU A 71 5.52 -14.53 -3.85
N TYR A 72 5.41 -13.59 -2.91
CA TYR A 72 4.23 -12.75 -2.73
C TYR A 72 4.61 -11.29 -2.54
N SER A 73 3.72 -10.40 -2.99
CA SER A 73 3.83 -8.96 -2.74
C SER A 73 2.89 -8.54 -1.62
N TYR A 74 3.45 -7.97 -0.56
CA TYR A 74 2.72 -7.42 0.58
C TYR A 74 2.63 -5.90 0.49
N ASP A 75 1.56 -5.36 1.03
CA ASP A 75 1.36 -3.91 1.16
C ASP A 75 2.07 -3.37 2.41
N VAL A 76 2.19 -4.19 3.46
CA VAL A 76 2.90 -3.88 4.70
C VAL A 76 3.69 -5.10 5.18
N ILE A 77 4.90 -4.85 5.67
CA ILE A 77 5.71 -5.83 6.38
C ILE A 77 5.99 -5.25 7.77
N ALA A 78 5.52 -5.91 8.83
CA ALA A 78 5.81 -5.54 10.20
C ALA A 78 6.82 -6.54 10.77
N LEU A 79 7.99 -6.03 11.16
CA LEU A 79 9.09 -6.81 11.71
C LEU A 79 9.26 -6.41 13.17
N GLN A 80 9.33 -7.38 14.06
CA GLN A 80 9.98 -7.15 15.35
C GLN A 80 11.49 -7.36 15.20
N CYS A 81 12.24 -6.37 15.66
CA CYS A 81 13.68 -6.45 15.87
C CYS A 81 13.96 -6.31 17.37
N HIS A 82 14.33 -7.40 18.03
CA HIS A 82 14.98 -7.27 19.34
C HIS A 82 16.31 -6.52 19.17
N VAL A 83 16.43 -5.35 19.81
CA VAL A 83 17.68 -4.58 19.97
C VAL A 83 18.21 -4.71 21.39
#